data_AF-A0A947IDW5-F1
#
_entry.id   AF-A0A947IDW5-F1
#
_cell.length_a   1.000
_cell.length_b   1.000
_cell.length_c   1.000
_cell.angle_alpha   90.00
_cell.angle_beta   90.00
_cell.angle_gamma   90.00
#
_symmetry.space_group_name_H-M   'P 1'
#
loop_
_entity.id
_entity.type
_entity.pdbx_description
1 polymer ?
#
loop_
_entity_poly.entity_id
_entity_poly.type
_entity_poly.pdbx_seq_one_letter_code
_entity_poly.pdbx_strand_id
1 'polypeptide(L)'
;MGWKYPKGRGLEFLIESESLYPITILPSLKNYLAEIFVSKKIMLVEDFLKIDIFKLSKENKIPLNHLKVLVNEGKILLGLDKNNV
;
A
#
# COMPACT_ATOMS: atom_id res chain seq x y z
N MET A 1 -8.40 -21.47 -2.74
CA MET A 1 -8.82 -20.57 -1.65
C MET A 1 -9.55 -19.41 -2.29
N GLY A 2 -10.74 -19.08 -1.81
CA GLY A 2 -11.54 -17.96 -2.33
C GLY A 2 -11.50 -16.78 -1.36
N TRP A 3 -11.97 -15.62 -1.81
CA TRP A 3 -12.00 -14.39 -0.99
C TRP A 3 -12.60 -14.63 0.40
N LYS A 4 -13.76 -15.31 0.46
CA LYS A 4 -14.48 -15.67 1.70
C LYS A 4 -14.54 -17.17 1.96
N TYR A 5 -13.67 -17.97 1.32
CA TYR A 5 -13.72 -19.42 1.44
C TYR A 5 -12.34 -20.04 1.69
N PRO A 6 -12.22 -20.94 2.69
CA PRO A 6 -13.26 -21.42 3.60
C PRO A 6 -13.68 -20.38 4.65
N LYS A 7 -14.88 -20.51 5.21
CA LYS A 7 -15.43 -19.56 6.20
C LYS A 7 -14.45 -19.41 7.38
N GLY A 8 -14.04 -18.17 7.67
CA GLY A 8 -13.09 -17.85 8.74
C GLY A 8 -11.61 -18.09 8.41
N ARG A 9 -11.26 -18.53 7.19
CA ARG A 9 -9.87 -18.66 6.70
C ARG A 9 -9.76 -18.30 5.21
N GLY A 10 -10.61 -17.39 4.74
CA GLY A 10 -10.55 -16.85 3.38
C GLY A 10 -9.35 -15.91 3.21
N LEU A 11 -9.09 -15.49 1.98
CA LEU A 11 -8.03 -14.52 1.69
C LEU A 11 -8.23 -13.21 2.46
N GLU A 12 -9.47 -12.75 2.62
CA GLU A 12 -9.82 -11.57 3.42
C GLU A 12 -9.31 -11.69 4.87
N PHE A 13 -9.55 -12.85 5.50
CA PHE A 13 -9.09 -13.11 6.87
C PHE A 13 -7.57 -13.05 6.98
N LEU A 14 -6.84 -13.63 6.02
CA LEU A 14 -5.38 -13.61 6.00
C LEU A 14 -4.82 -12.19 5.77
N ILE A 15 -5.47 -11.40 4.91
CA ILE A 15 -5.08 -10.02 4.63
C ILE A 15 -5.25 -9.17 5.88
N GLU A 16 -6.37 -9.33 6.59
CA GLU A 16 -6.65 -8.57 7.81
C GLU A 16 -5.79 -9.02 8.99
N SER A 17 -5.61 -10.33 9.20
CA SER A 17 -4.83 -10.84 10.35
C SER A 17 -3.35 -10.49 10.26
N GLU A 18 -2.80 -10.48 9.04
CA GLU A 18 -1.37 -10.26 8.80
C GLU A 18 -1.07 -8.87 8.19
N SER A 19 -2.08 -7.99 8.07
CA SER A 19 -1.95 -6.66 7.44
C SER A 19 -1.37 -6.68 6.01
N LEU A 20 -1.62 -7.76 5.25
CA LEU A 20 -1.10 -7.99 3.90
C LEU A 20 -1.90 -7.23 2.83
N TYR A 21 -2.13 -5.93 3.06
CA TYR A 21 -2.88 -5.09 2.13
C TYR A 21 -2.06 -4.83 0.87
N PRO A 22 -2.55 -5.23 -0.33
CA PRO A 22 -1.89 -4.92 -1.58
C PRO A 22 -1.85 -3.40 -1.82
N ILE A 23 -0.78 -2.89 -2.41
CA ILE A 23 -0.64 -1.46 -2.74
C ILE A 23 -1.74 -0.95 -3.68
N THR A 24 -2.37 -1.86 -4.44
CA THR A 24 -3.48 -1.58 -5.35
C THR A 24 -4.79 -1.23 -4.65
N ILE A 25 -4.90 -1.40 -3.33
CA ILE A 25 -6.07 -0.95 -2.56
C ILE A 25 -6.09 0.58 -2.38
N LEU A 26 -4.95 1.26 -2.58
CA LEU A 26 -4.84 2.71 -2.40
C LEU A 26 -5.54 3.43 -3.57
N PRO A 27 -6.57 4.25 -3.31
CA PRO A 27 -7.41 4.82 -4.37
C PRO A 27 -6.67 5.84 -5.24
N SER A 28 -5.62 6.49 -4.74
CA SER A 28 -4.81 7.42 -5.53
C SER A 28 -3.74 6.73 -6.37
N LEU A 29 -3.66 5.39 -6.37
CA LEU A 29 -2.68 4.65 -7.15
C LEU A 29 -2.98 4.77 -8.65
N LYS A 30 -2.12 5.50 -9.36
CA LYS A 30 -2.16 5.59 -10.82
C LYS A 30 -1.47 4.39 -11.46
N ASN A 31 -1.95 3.93 -12.61
CA ASN A 31 -1.41 2.76 -13.33
C ASN A 31 0.11 2.84 -13.53
N TYR A 32 0.65 4.00 -13.94
CA TYR A 32 2.09 4.16 -14.13
C TYR A 32 2.89 4.00 -12.82
N LEU A 33 2.31 4.34 -11.66
CA LEU A 33 2.95 4.10 -10.36
C LEU A 33 2.90 2.62 -10.00
N ALA A 34 1.79 1.94 -10.31
CA ALA A 34 1.65 0.50 -10.11
C ALA A 34 2.73 -0.28 -10.88
N GLU A 35 2.99 0.07 -12.13
CA GLU A 35 4.07 -0.54 -12.93
C GLU A 35 5.45 -0.35 -12.29
N ILE A 36 5.74 0.86 -11.80
CA ILE A 36 7.01 1.14 -11.11
C ILE A 36 7.12 0.32 -9.81
N PHE A 37 6.05 0.25 -9.03
CA PHE A 37 6.02 -0.51 -7.78
C PHE A 37 6.21 -2.02 -8.03
N VAL A 38 5.55 -2.59 -9.04
CA VAL A 38 5.78 -3.98 -9.47
C VAL A 38 7.23 -4.19 -9.88
N SER A 39 7.82 -3.28 -10.66
CA SER A 39 9.23 -3.39 -11.08
C SER A 39 10.22 -3.38 -9.90
N LYS A 40 9.84 -2.70 -8.81
CA LYS A 40 10.60 -2.64 -7.55
C LYS A 40 10.18 -3.69 -6.52
N LYS A 41 9.27 -4.60 -6.88
CA LYS A 41 8.70 -5.63 -6.00
C LYS A 41 8.01 -5.06 -4.74
N ILE A 42 7.48 -3.85 -4.84
CA ILE A 42 6.69 -3.20 -3.79
C ILE A 42 5.23 -3.62 -4.00
N MET A 43 4.79 -4.62 -3.25
CA MET A 43 3.45 -5.19 -3.40
C MET A 43 2.51 -4.86 -2.24
N LEU A 44 3.06 -4.64 -1.03
CA LEU A 44 2.29 -4.40 0.18
C LEU A 44 2.36 -2.94 0.61
N VAL A 45 1.28 -2.46 1.21
CA VAL A 45 1.20 -1.10 1.77
C VAL A 45 2.22 -0.93 2.89
N GLU A 46 2.38 -1.92 3.78
CA GLU A 46 3.36 -1.84 4.87
C GLU A 46 4.81 -1.72 4.38
N ASP A 47 5.16 -2.41 3.29
CA ASP A 47 6.50 -2.34 2.70
C ASP A 47 6.72 -0.98 2.06
N PHE A 48 5.72 -0.47 1.35
CA PHE A 48 5.77 0.87 0.78
C PHE A 48 6.00 1.95 1.85
N LEU A 49 5.35 1.85 3.01
CA LEU A 49 5.51 2.80 4.11
C LEU A 49 6.90 2.77 4.75
N LYS A 50 7.66 1.68 4.59
CA LYS A 50 9.06 1.56 5.08
C LYS A 50 10.08 2.16 4.11
N ILE A 51 9.68 2.52 2.89
CA ILE A 51 10.58 3.03 1.85
C ILE A 51 10.78 4.53 1.98
N ASP A 52 12.00 4.98 1.67
CA ASP A 52 12.28 6.41 1.47
C ASP A 52 11.65 6.93 0.18
N ILE A 53 10.50 7.60 0.33
CA ILE A 53 9.77 8.20 -0.78
C ILE A 53 10.54 9.31 -1.52
N PHE A 54 11.53 9.96 -0.88
CA PHE A 54 12.36 10.97 -1.53
C PHE A 54 13.34 10.31 -2.50
N LYS A 55 13.99 9.23 -2.05
CA LYS A 55 14.85 8.40 -2.91
C LYS A 55 14.06 7.82 -4.08
N LEU A 56 12.87 7.27 -3.79
CA LEU A 56 11.99 6.71 -4.81
C LEU A 56 11.52 7.76 -5.83
N SER A 57 11.16 8.96 -5.36
CA SER A 57 10.81 10.09 -6.21
C SER A 57 11.94 10.46 -7.18
N LYS A 58 13.17 10.58 -6.66
CA LYS A 58 14.35 10.97 -7.44
C LYS A 58 14.75 9.92 -8.47
N GLU A 59 14.80 8.64 -8.08
CA GLU A 59 15.23 7.55 -8.96
C GLU A 59 14.28 7.34 -10.14
N ASN A 60 12.98 7.54 -9.94
CA ASN A 60 11.94 7.19 -10.92
C ASN A 60 11.25 8.42 -11.50
N LYS A 61 11.76 9.62 -11.20
CA LYS A 61 11.21 10.91 -11.65
C LYS A 61 9.70 11.04 -11.34
N ILE A 62 9.29 10.57 -10.16
CA ILE A 62 7.90 10.63 -9.70
C ILE A 62 7.69 11.93 -8.91
N PRO A 63 6.61 12.70 -9.17
CA PRO A 63 6.26 13.84 -8.33
C PRO A 63 6.04 13.41 -6.86
N LEU A 64 6.79 14.02 -5.95
CA LEU A 64 6.76 13.66 -4.53
C LEU A 64 5.34 13.77 -3.93
N ASN A 65 4.52 14.71 -4.42
CA ASN A 65 3.14 14.86 -3.97
C ASN A 65 2.30 13.60 -4.19
N HIS A 66 2.49 12.88 -5.31
CA HIS A 66 1.76 11.63 -5.53
C HIS A 66 2.15 10.56 -4.50
N LEU A 67 3.44 10.45 -4.17
CA LEU A 67 3.91 9.49 -3.15
C LEU A 67 3.41 9.88 -1.75
N LYS A 68 3.38 11.17 -1.41
CA LYS A 68 2.85 11.65 -0.13
C LYS A 68 1.37 11.30 0.07
N VAL A 69 0.55 11.44 -0.98
CA VAL A 69 -0.87 11.05 -0.94
C VAL A 69 -0.99 9.55 -0.65
N LEU A 70 -0.23 8.71 -1.35
CA LEU A 70 -0.23 7.26 -1.13
C LEU A 70 0.25 6.88 0.29
N VAL A 71 1.26 7.58 0.82
CA VAL A 71 1.72 7.37 2.21
C VAL A 71 0.62 7.72 3.20
N ASN A 72 -0.13 8.79 2.95
CA ASN A 72 -1.25 9.17 3.81
C ASN A 72 -2.37 8.12 3.78
N GLU A 73 -2.78 7.69 2.59
CA GLU A 73 -3.78 6.63 2.41
C GLU A 73 -3.35 5.33 3.09
N GLY A 74 -2.09 4.94 2.93
CA GLY A 74 -1.54 3.75 3.58
C GLY A 74 -1.53 3.84 5.11
N LYS A 75 -1.20 5.01 5.66
CA LYS A 75 -1.26 5.24 7.11
C LYS A 75 -2.68 5.17 7.64
N ILE A 76 -3.65 5.76 6.93
CA ILE A 76 -5.08 5.69 7.29
C ILE A 76 -5.55 4.23 7.26
N LEU A 77 -5.22 3.50 6.20
CA LEU A 77 -5.59 2.08 6.04
C LEU A 77 -5.09 1.22 7.20
N LEU A 78 -3.86 1.45 7.66
CA LEU A 78 -3.25 0.70 8.77
C LEU A 78 -3.57 1.28 10.16
N GLY A 79 -4.39 2.33 10.26
CA GLY A 79 -4.70 2.98 11.54
C GLY A 79 -3.51 3.65 12.22
N LEU A 80 -2.48 4.05 11.44
CA LEU A 80 -1.26 4.72 11.93
C LEU A 80 -1.40 6.24 12.01
N ASP A 81 -2.58 6.78 11.72
CA ASP A 81 -2.85 8.22 11.84
C ASP A 81 -3.05 8.60 13.31
N LYS A 82 -2.34 9.65 13.77
CA LYS A 82 -2.34 10.12 15.16
C LYS A 82 -3.52 11.05 15.49
N ASN A 83 -4.61 11.01 14.73
CA ASN A 83 -5.82 11.78 15.03
C ASN A 83 -6.95 10.85 15.51
N ASN A 84 -6.72 10.12 16.61
CA ASN A 84 -7.80 9.72 17.50
C ASN A 84 -7.97 10.86 18.52
N VAL A 85 -8.93 11.74 18.25
CA VAL A 85 -9.64 12.51 19.28
C VAL A 85 -10.97 11.83 19.51
#